data_AF-A0A529SJK0-F1
#
_entry.id   AF-A0A529SJK0-F1
#
_cell.length_a   1.000
_cell.length_b   1.000
_cell.length_c   1.000
_cell.angle_alpha   90.00
_cell.angle_beta   90.00
_cell.angle_gamma   90.00
#
_symmetry.space_group_name_H-M   'P 1'
#
loop_
_entity.id
_entity.type
_entity.pdbx_description
1 polymer ?
#
loop_
_entity_poly.entity_id
_entity_poly.type
_entity_poly.pdbx_seq_one_letter_code
_entity_poly.pdbx_strand_id
1 'polypeptide(L)'
;MILTLALLAGLVFAWLLIAVIERFRLDLRFTQALLYVPFKLVYRIADNRIRIARSANTPVIYVISHQSRIEPALMLSLLPDDTLHILDEASARSPWLELWRELGRTIAFNAEHV
;
A
#
# COMPACT_ATOMS: atom_id res chain seq x y z
N MET A 1 3.93 27.02 21.65
CA MET A 1 3.72 27.06 20.17
C MET A 1 4.95 26.60 19.39
N ILE A 2 6.17 27.08 19.69
CA ILE A 2 7.39 26.60 19.02
C ILE A 2 7.64 25.10 19.28
N LEU A 3 7.48 24.65 20.53
CA LEU A 3 7.67 23.24 20.89
C LEU A 3 6.70 22.29 20.14
N THR A 4 5.42 22.67 20.05
CA THR A 4 4.41 21.88 19.34
C THR A 4 4.71 21.79 17.85
N LEU A 5 5.17 22.89 17.24
CA LEU A 5 5.59 22.90 15.84
C LEU A 5 6.82 22.01 15.61
N ALA A 6 7.81 22.09 16.51
CA ALA A 6 9.02 21.29 16.43
C ALA A 6 8.73 19.79 16.57
N LEU A 7 7.82 19.41 17.46
CA LEU A 7 7.38 18.02 17.63
C LEU A 7 6.67 17.50 16.37
N LEU A 8 5.76 18.28 15.79
CA LEU A 8 5.08 17.91 14.54
C LEU A 8 6.07 17.79 13.37
N ALA A 9 7.01 18.73 13.25
CA ALA A 9 8.05 18.67 12.24
C ALA A 9 8.94 17.42 12.41
N GLY A 10 9.31 17.09 13.65
CA GLY A 10 10.05 15.87 13.96
C GLY A 10 9.29 14.60 13.58
N LEU A 11 7.98 14.55 13.82
CA LEU A 11 7.13 13.43 13.44
C LEU A 11 7.05 13.26 11.91
N VAL A 12 6.81 14.35 11.19
CA VAL A 12 6.78 14.34 9.71
C VAL A 12 8.13 13.92 9.15
N PHE A 13 9.22 14.45 9.70
CA PHE A 13 10.57 14.10 9.30
C PHE A 13 10.85 12.61 9.52
N ALA A 14 10.49 12.07 10.69
CA ALA A 14 10.63 10.64 10.98
C ALA A 14 9.80 9.77 10.02
N TRP A 15 8.56 10.17 9.73
CA TRP A 15 7.71 9.46 8.77
C TRP A 15 8.34 9.44 7.37
N LEU A 16 8.79 10.59 6.86
CA LEU A 16 9.46 10.67 5.55
C LEU A 16 10.74 9.82 5.52
N LEU A 17 11.52 9.84 6.60
CA LEU A 17 12.74 9.04 6.71
C LEU A 17 12.42 7.54 6.63
N ILE A 18 11.39 7.08 7.36
CA ILE A 18 10.95 5.68 7.30
C ILE A 18 10.44 5.34 5.89
N ALA A 19 9.70 6.23 5.23
CA ALA A 19 9.22 6.01 3.87
C ALA A 19 10.38 5.85 2.87
N VAL A 20 11.45 6.64 3.02
CA VAL A 20 12.66 6.50 2.20
C VAL A 20 13.36 5.15 2.48
N ILE A 21 13.47 4.74 3.74
CA ILE A 21 14.04 3.42 4.10
C ILE A 21 13.23 2.29 3.46
N GLU A 22 11.90 2.32 3.61
CA GLU A 22 11.01 1.27 3.07
C GLU A 22 11.02 1.23 1.55
N ARG A 23 11.11 2.39 0.89
CA ARG A 23 11.31 2.50 -0.56
C ARG A 23 12.50 1.66 -1.02
N PHE A 24 13.68 1.83 -0.40
CA PHE A 24 14.87 1.07 -0.80
C PHE A 24 14.83 -0.39 -0.35
N ARG A 25 14.21 -0.67 0.81
CA ARG A 25 14.14 -2.02 1.36
C ARG A 25 13.24 -2.94 0.54
N LEU A 26 12.10 -2.43 0.08
CA LEU A 26 11.02 -3.18 -0.56
C LEU A 26 10.86 -2.87 -2.07
N ASP A 27 11.68 -1.98 -2.61
CA ASP A 27 11.61 -1.52 -4.01
C ASP A 27 10.24 -0.91 -4.36
N LEU A 28 9.77 0.00 -3.49
CA LEU A 28 8.50 0.70 -3.65
C LEU A 28 8.70 2.06 -4.33
N ARG A 29 7.67 2.55 -5.03
CA ARG A 29 7.62 3.98 -5.38
C ARG A 29 7.49 4.83 -4.12
N PHE A 30 7.93 6.09 -4.18
CA PHE A 30 7.89 6.97 -3.01
C PHE A 30 6.46 7.19 -2.49
N THR A 31 5.49 7.35 -3.38
CA THR A 31 4.06 7.49 -3.01
C THR A 31 3.51 6.22 -2.34
N GLN A 32 3.86 5.04 -2.87
CA GLN A 32 3.54 3.75 -2.27
C GLN A 32 4.14 3.62 -0.87
N ALA A 33 5.42 3.96 -0.71
CA ALA A 33 6.09 3.91 0.59
C ALA A 33 5.45 4.89 1.60
N LEU A 34 5.12 6.11 1.18
CA LEU A 34 4.50 7.11 2.04
C LEU A 34 3.15 6.63 2.60
N LEU A 35 2.32 6.01 1.75
CA LEU A 35 1.03 5.47 2.14
C LEU A 35 1.13 4.12 2.87
N TYR A 36 2.21 3.37 2.66
CA TYR A 36 2.47 2.10 3.36
C TYR A 36 2.90 2.30 4.82
N VAL A 37 3.78 3.28 5.10
CA VAL A 37 4.40 3.44 6.42
C VAL A 37 3.40 3.55 7.59
N PRO A 38 2.29 4.29 7.49
CA PRO A 38 1.29 4.32 8.55
C PRO A 38 0.77 2.92 8.90
N PHE A 39 0.49 2.08 7.90
CA PHE A 39 0.06 0.70 8.14
C PHE A 39 1.15 -0.12 8.81
N LYS A 40 2.40 0.02 8.36
CA LYS A 40 3.54 -0.67 8.97
C LYS A 40 3.71 -0.31 10.44
N LEU A 41 3.59 0.97 10.79
CA LEU A 41 3.79 1.44 12.16
C LEU A 41 2.64 1.04 13.10
N VAL A 42 1.40 1.19 12.63
CA VAL A 42 0.20 0.88 13.43
C VAL A 42 0.01 -0.63 13.60
N TYR A 43 0.14 -1.39 12.51
CA TYR A 43 -0.14 -2.83 12.49
C TYR A 43 1.10 -3.72 12.59
N ARG A 44 2.30 -3.12 12.66
CA ARG A 44 3.59 -3.83 12.79
C ARG A 44 3.78 -4.93 11.74
N ILE A 45 3.47 -4.59 10.49
CA ILE A 45 3.40 -5.53 9.37
C ILE A 45 4.77 -6.18 9.12
N ALA A 46 4.78 -7.52 9.01
CA ALA A 46 5.94 -8.30 8.63
C ALA A 46 5.99 -8.46 7.10
N ASP A 47 6.84 -7.68 6.44
CA ASP A 47 6.91 -7.50 4.99
C ASP A 47 8.15 -8.12 4.33
N ASN A 48 8.88 -8.93 5.09
CA ASN A 48 10.19 -9.49 4.74
C ASN A 48 10.16 -10.27 3.41
N ARG A 49 9.00 -10.89 3.11
CA ARG A 49 8.77 -11.71 1.93
C ARG A 49 8.18 -10.94 0.74
N ILE A 50 7.68 -9.72 0.95
CA ILE A 50 7.08 -8.91 -0.13
C ILE A 50 8.08 -8.67 -1.24
N ARG A 51 9.35 -8.39 -0.91
CA ARG A 51 10.40 -8.20 -1.93
C ARG A 51 10.55 -9.41 -2.84
N ILE A 52 10.48 -10.62 -2.29
CA ILE A 52 10.57 -11.85 -3.10
C ILE A 52 9.38 -11.95 -4.05
N ALA A 53 8.18 -11.64 -3.55
CA ALA A 53 6.97 -11.64 -4.36
C ALA A 53 7.05 -10.61 -5.50
N ARG A 54 7.57 -9.40 -5.22
CA ARG A 54 7.78 -8.34 -6.22
C ARG A 54 8.86 -8.68 -7.26
N SER A 55 9.92 -9.39 -6.84
CA SER A 55 11.04 -9.77 -7.73
C SER A 55 10.79 -11.05 -8.51
N ALA A 56 9.62 -11.68 -8.40
CA ALA A 56 9.29 -12.86 -9.16
C ALA A 56 9.15 -12.52 -10.66
N ASN A 57 9.60 -13.43 -11.53
CA ASN A 57 9.49 -13.24 -12.98
C ASN A 57 8.01 -13.15 -13.37
N THR A 58 7.66 -12.11 -14.11
CA THR A 58 6.30 -11.90 -14.61
C THR A 58 5.99 -12.87 -15.77
N PRO A 59 4.72 -13.28 -15.94
CA PRO A 59 3.51 -12.86 -15.22
C PRO A 59 3.31 -13.56 -13.86
N VAL A 60 2.86 -12.82 -12.84
CA VAL A 60 2.60 -13.32 -11.48
C VAL A 60 1.14 -13.07 -11.10
N ILE A 61 0.46 -14.07 -10.54
CA ILE A 61 -0.88 -13.92 -9.95
C ILE A 61 -0.74 -13.85 -8.43
N TYR A 62 -1.14 -12.73 -7.85
CA TYR A 62 -1.18 -12.54 -6.40
C TYR A 62 -2.55 -12.95 -5.86
N VAL A 63 -2.58 -13.96 -5.00
CA VAL A 63 -3.79 -14.40 -4.28
C VAL A 63 -3.71 -13.90 -2.85
N ILE A 64 -4.70 -13.11 -2.45
CA ILE A 64 -4.75 -12.46 -1.14
C ILE A 64 -5.97 -12.96 -0.37
N SER A 65 -5.74 -13.45 0.86
CA SER A 65 -6.82 -13.74 1.80
C SER A 65 -7.24 -12.44 2.49
N HIS A 66 -8.44 -11.97 2.21
CA HIS A 66 -8.99 -10.73 2.73
C HIS A 66 -9.82 -10.98 4.00
N GLN A 67 -9.46 -10.38 5.13
CA GLN A 67 -10.16 -10.51 6.42
C GLN A 67 -10.66 -9.17 6.99
N SER A 68 -10.08 -8.05 6.56
CA SER A 68 -10.48 -6.70 6.96
C SER A 68 -10.61 -5.79 5.74
N ARG A 69 -11.02 -4.54 5.94
CA ARG A 69 -11.12 -3.58 4.82
C ARG A 69 -9.77 -2.97 4.43
N ILE A 70 -8.69 -3.26 5.16
CA ILE A 70 -7.40 -2.57 5.00
C ILE A 70 -6.54 -3.21 3.92
N GLU A 71 -6.70 -4.51 3.69
CA GLU A 71 -5.93 -5.31 2.76
C GLU A 71 -5.88 -4.73 1.35
N PRO A 72 -6.95 -4.16 0.75
CA PRO A 72 -6.87 -3.58 -0.59
C PRO A 72 -5.92 -2.39 -0.64
N ALA A 73 -6.01 -1.48 0.34
CA ALA A 73 -5.10 -0.34 0.45
C ALA A 73 -3.66 -0.79 0.73
N LEU A 74 -3.50 -1.83 1.56
CA LEU A 74 -2.19 -2.42 1.84
C LEU A 74 -1.56 -3.01 0.57
N MET A 75 -2.33 -3.78 -0.20
CA MET A 75 -1.85 -4.43 -1.41
C MET A 75 -1.55 -3.43 -2.52
N LEU A 76 -2.37 -2.38 -2.69
CA LEU A 76 -2.08 -1.27 -3.60
C LEU A 76 -0.77 -0.54 -3.25
N SER A 77 -0.41 -0.52 -1.96
CA SER A 77 0.84 0.08 -1.49
C SER A 77 2.05 -0.86 -1.63
N LEU A 78 1.85 -2.18 -1.54
CA LEU A 78 2.93 -3.17 -1.46
C LEU A 78 3.22 -3.92 -2.76
N LEU A 79 2.25 -4.05 -3.67
CA LEU A 79 2.42 -4.75 -4.93
C LEU A 79 3.02 -3.84 -6.02
N PRO A 80 3.64 -4.42 -7.06
CA PRO A 80 4.17 -3.65 -8.19
C PRO A 80 3.11 -2.73 -8.80
N ASP A 81 3.48 -1.53 -9.23
CA ASP A 81 2.53 -0.51 -9.70
C ASP A 81 1.92 -0.81 -11.08
N ASP A 82 2.52 -1.72 -11.83
CA ASP A 82 2.00 -2.31 -13.05
C ASP A 82 1.02 -3.48 -12.80
N THR A 83 0.82 -3.87 -11.53
CA THR A 83 -0.14 -4.92 -11.16
C THR A 83 -1.57 -4.47 -11.45
N LEU A 84 -2.35 -5.36 -12.06
CA LEU A 84 -3.79 -5.20 -12.18
C LEU A 84 -4.46 -5.72 -10.90
N HIS A 85 -5.04 -4.81 -10.12
CA HIS A 85 -5.80 -5.12 -8.91
C HIS A 85 -7.27 -5.31 -9.25
N ILE A 86 -7.78 -6.50 -8.92
CA ILE A 86 -9.21 -6.81 -9.00
C ILE A 86 -9.79 -6.62 -7.61
N LEU A 87 -10.63 -5.60 -7.46
CA LEU A 87 -11.26 -5.24 -6.18
C LEU A 87 -12.69 -5.77 -6.15
N ASP A 88 -13.15 -6.23 -4.99
CA ASP A 88 -14.57 -6.51 -4.78
C ASP A 88 -15.41 -5.22 -4.88
N GLU A 89 -16.71 -5.35 -5.15
CA GLU A 89 -17.60 -4.20 -5.36
C GLU A 89 -17.61 -3.22 -4.17
N ALA A 90 -17.51 -3.74 -2.93
CA ALA A 90 -17.53 -2.89 -1.74
C ALA A 90 -16.24 -2.07 -1.63
N SER A 91 -15.07 -2.66 -1.89
CA SER A 91 -13.80 -1.93 -1.92
C SER A 91 -13.71 -0.98 -3.12
N ALA A 92 -14.25 -1.36 -4.27
CA ALA A 92 -14.27 -0.53 -5.47
C ALA A 92 -15.09 0.76 -5.28
N ARG A 93 -16.20 0.72 -4.53
CA ARG A 93 -17.03 1.91 -4.25
C ARG A 93 -16.59 2.70 -3.02
N SER A 94 -15.55 2.27 -2.33
CA SER A 94 -15.18 2.82 -1.04
C SER A 94 -14.43 4.16 -1.18
N PRO A 95 -14.98 5.29 -0.68
CA PRO A 95 -14.39 6.62 -0.91
C PRO A 95 -13.00 6.80 -0.29
N TRP A 96 -12.72 6.11 0.82
CA TRP A 96 -11.40 6.21 1.46
C TRP A 96 -10.31 5.48 0.67
N LEU A 97 -10.67 4.52 -0.21
CA LEU A 97 -9.70 3.79 -1.01
C LEU A 97 -9.22 4.59 -2.21
N GLU A 98 -9.90 5.69 -2.57
CA GLU A 98 -9.62 6.49 -3.77
C GLU A 98 -8.15 6.92 -3.85
N LEU A 99 -7.59 7.38 -2.73
CA LEU A 99 -6.18 7.78 -2.64
C LEU A 99 -5.22 6.63 -2.97
N TRP A 100 -5.57 5.39 -2.62
CA TRP A 100 -4.77 4.20 -2.91
C TRP A 100 -4.99 3.68 -4.33
N ARG A 101 -6.18 3.90 -4.90
CA ARG A 101 -6.50 3.45 -6.26
C ARG A 101 -5.63 4.14 -7.31
N GLU A 102 -5.10 5.33 -7.02
CA GLU A 102 -4.14 6.01 -7.90
C GLU A 102 -2.75 5.34 -7.94
N LEU A 103 -2.43 4.46 -6.98
CA LEU A 103 -1.12 3.80 -6.90
C LEU A 103 -0.93 2.67 -7.92
N GLY A 104 -2.02 2.15 -8.49
CA GLY A 104 -1.98 0.99 -9.38
C GLY A 104 -3.22 0.90 -10.26
N ARG A 105 -3.23 -0.06 -11.18
CA ARG A 105 -4.39 -0.26 -12.06
C ARG A 105 -5.47 -1.03 -11.31
N THR A 106 -6.67 -0.46 -11.19
CA THR A 106 -7.78 -1.09 -10.45
C THR A 106 -8.96 -1.36 -11.35
N ILE A 107 -9.58 -2.53 -11.20
CA ILE A 107 -10.86 -2.88 -11.80
C ILE A 107 -11.80 -3.43 -10.73
N ALA A 108 -13.10 -3.14 -10.87
CA ALA A 108 -14.13 -3.75 -10.03
C ALA A 108 -14.44 -5.15 -10.55
N PHE A 109 -14.51 -6.12 -9.64
CA PHE A 109 -14.99 -7.46 -9.94
C PHE A 109 -16.51 -7.41 -10.16
N ASN A 110 -16.95 -7.61 -11.40
CA ASN A 110 -18.36 -7.79 -11.72
C ASN A 110 -18.69 -9.29 -11.76
N ALA A 111 -19.40 -9.78 -10.75
CA ALA A 111 -19.81 -11.17 -10.65
C ALA A 111 -20.88 -11.57 -11.70
N GLU A 112 -21.55 -10.61 -12.34
CA GLU A 112 -22.60 -10.89 -13.35
C GLU A 112 -22.03 -11.33 -14.72
N HIS A 113 -20.70 -11.29 -14.90
CA HIS A 113 -20.03 -11.66 -16.17
C HIS A 113 -19.30 -13.01 -16.13
N VAL A 114 -19.68 -13.91 -15.20
CA VAL A 114 -19.24 -15.32 -15.18
C VAL A 114 -20.35 -16.24 -15.67
#